data_AF-W3WM87-F1
#
_entry.id   AF-W3WM87-F1
#
_cell.length_a   1.000
_cell.length_b   1.000
_cell.length_c   1.000
_cell.angle_alpha   90.00
_cell.angle_beta   90.00
_cell.angle_gamma   90.00
#
_symmetry.space_group_name_H-M   'P 1'
#
loop_
_entity.id
_entity.type
_entity.pdbx_description
1 polymer ?
#
loop_
_entity_poly.entity_id
_entity_poly.type
_entity_poly.pdbx_seq_one_letter_code
_entity_poly.pdbx_strand_id
1 'polypeptide(L)'
;MKITIVDFLSDDVLSGVVSDNIVYRPDMKLRSPSVVLGVLQRSSSDALISSTEFNRNHFSQWRSGLTKYMVHVRVSSDPSQPQTFTESLGDGFIVASITASNQLKAYVSALEVLERLSVDQLALNTGFYRPLGLALQREVLVVGAGMVNLVTAYWLTEQGWKVRVVDAAPDPSSQAPWMSFGCSHGGDAARMFTLSEMDNYNDRTLSTTMNGWFNSDVASLGWRACKLDSLTPEEQSWISDYEVVPPWLANRYNEDIFSLSRDSRVSWEQWQEREPDLFSACETRRDILRLYSDPQHLREAIERQNRIGATIRVLSPQEICTYEPALSDAVLSGAIAGGIIVLGFTVNAHKFMLQLIGRMVAQGVTFEWDTRFDRILFDQSGNVEGLVCADQVVQAENYVISPGAYGRNLLEGTRCEARIHGVLGAWLRLPNLEPQLEHSLKLARKGHVTEDANVTVTTDLNGAPILILGSGYGYTGVDPFNVDEVLLQKIYDGLIDTAQKFFPRSYEASDATGTLAASLKYCVRPWTSNGLGLFEMRSTAIGGRFIITGGHNTGGFAQSPVIADAVVAGLEGKTHNMHKYYHPDRAMNFLDRSHTLATEFDSNMASLPLTPGTTP
;
A
#
# COMPACT_ATOMS: atom_id res chain seq x y z
N MET A 1 1.81 20.81 4.03
CA MET A 1 3.08 21.57 4.11
C MET A 1 3.16 22.49 2.91
N LYS A 2 3.05 23.81 3.10
CA LYS A 2 3.12 24.79 2.00
C LYS A 2 4.56 25.15 1.65
N ILE A 3 4.94 25.02 0.37
CA ILE A 3 6.30 25.17 -0.11
C ILE A 3 6.38 26.32 -1.11
N THR A 4 7.25 27.30 -0.89
CA THR A 4 7.48 28.38 -1.84
C THR A 4 8.75 28.14 -2.64
N ILE A 5 8.64 28.19 -3.97
CA ILE A 5 9.79 28.14 -4.88
C ILE A 5 9.93 29.53 -5.52
N VAL A 6 11.12 30.13 -5.40
CA VAL A 6 11.39 31.49 -5.89
C VAL A 6 12.30 31.53 -7.11
N ASP A 7 12.75 30.39 -7.63
CA ASP A 7 13.65 30.35 -8.78
C ASP A 7 12.91 30.32 -10.10
N PHE A 8 13.57 30.79 -11.17
CA PHE A 8 13.10 30.56 -12.53
C PHE A 8 13.39 29.09 -12.91
N LEU A 9 12.33 28.33 -13.18
CA LEU A 9 12.38 26.93 -13.60
C LEU A 9 12.09 26.81 -15.09
N SER A 10 12.71 25.84 -15.77
CA SER A 10 12.25 25.43 -17.10
C SER A 10 10.89 24.73 -17.02
N ASP A 11 10.15 24.70 -18.14
CA ASP A 11 8.82 24.09 -18.21
C ASP A 11 8.84 22.60 -17.82
N ASP A 12 9.90 21.87 -18.20
CA ASP A 12 10.09 20.46 -17.81
C ASP A 12 10.24 20.31 -16.30
N VAL A 13 10.98 21.21 -15.65
CA VAL A 13 11.17 21.17 -14.19
C VAL A 13 9.86 21.52 -13.51
N LEU A 14 9.20 22.59 -13.95
CA LEU A 14 7.93 23.03 -13.39
C LEU A 14 6.88 21.91 -13.45
N SER A 15 6.73 21.27 -14.61
CA SER A 15 5.80 20.14 -14.81
C SER A 15 6.15 18.94 -13.94
N GLY A 16 7.44 18.73 -13.64
CA GLY A 16 7.91 17.63 -12.79
C GLY A 16 7.79 17.88 -11.29
N VAL A 17 7.61 19.13 -10.85
CA VAL A 17 7.60 19.46 -9.41
C VAL A 17 6.30 20.04 -8.90
N VAL A 18 5.48 20.72 -9.72
CA VAL A 18 4.29 21.45 -9.26
C VAL A 18 3.23 20.50 -8.67
N SER A 19 2.65 20.92 -7.56
CA SER A 19 1.57 20.27 -6.83
C SER A 19 0.79 21.33 -6.03
N ASP A 20 -0.38 20.97 -5.49
CA ASP A 20 -1.29 21.90 -4.80
C ASP A 20 -0.65 22.69 -3.65
N ASN A 21 0.34 22.09 -2.99
CA ASN A 21 1.04 22.70 -1.87
C ASN A 21 2.22 23.60 -2.28
N ILE A 22 2.46 23.81 -3.59
CA ILE A 22 3.57 24.62 -4.10
C ILE A 22 3.08 26.01 -4.54
N VAL A 23 3.71 27.03 -3.95
CA VAL A 23 3.56 28.44 -4.30
C VAL A 23 4.75 28.85 -5.17
N TYR A 24 4.56 28.89 -6.48
CA TYR A 24 5.60 29.29 -7.44
C TYR A 24 5.64 30.81 -7.62
N ARG A 25 6.73 31.46 -7.17
CA ARG A 25 6.89 32.93 -7.17
C ARG A 25 8.29 33.36 -7.64
N PRO A 26 8.63 33.11 -8.93
CA PRO A 26 9.96 33.43 -9.47
C PRO A 26 10.29 34.93 -9.43
N ASP A 27 9.26 35.78 -9.42
CA ASP A 27 9.40 37.23 -9.27
C ASP A 27 10.06 37.64 -7.95
N MET A 28 10.01 36.78 -6.92
CA MET A 28 10.64 37.01 -5.61
C MET A 28 12.17 36.96 -5.64
N LYS A 29 12.78 36.28 -6.62
CA LYS A 29 14.25 36.24 -6.77
C LYS A 29 14.87 37.62 -6.95
N LEU A 30 14.08 38.57 -7.46
CA LEU A 30 14.50 39.93 -7.77
C LEU A 30 14.09 40.95 -6.69
N ARG A 31 13.55 40.50 -5.55
CA ARG A 31 13.03 41.37 -4.48
C ARG A 31 13.92 41.33 -3.24
N SER A 32 13.80 42.37 -2.41
CA SER A 32 14.49 42.44 -1.10
C SER A 32 14.01 41.33 -0.14
N PRO A 33 14.85 40.88 0.81
CA PRO A 33 14.47 39.86 1.80
C PRO A 33 13.17 40.18 2.56
N SER A 34 12.90 41.44 2.89
CA SER A 34 11.68 41.85 3.59
C SER A 34 10.41 41.60 2.77
N VAL A 35 10.48 41.75 1.45
CA VAL A 35 9.36 41.46 0.54
C VAL A 35 9.13 39.96 0.45
N VAL A 36 10.21 39.18 0.33
CA VAL A 36 10.16 37.71 0.31
C VAL A 36 9.52 37.19 1.60
N LEU A 37 9.99 37.67 2.76
CA LEU A 37 9.43 37.35 4.07
C LEU A 37 7.92 37.65 4.14
N GLY A 38 7.49 38.82 3.67
CA GLY A 38 6.07 39.18 3.65
C GLY A 38 5.23 38.27 2.76
N VAL A 39 5.79 37.74 1.66
CA VAL A 39 5.10 36.72 0.85
C VAL A 39 5.00 35.42 1.63
N LEU A 40 6.10 34.92 2.18
CA LEU A 40 6.12 33.66 2.94
C LEU A 40 5.12 33.66 4.10
N GLN A 41 4.96 34.80 4.78
CA GLN A 41 3.97 34.95 5.85
C GLN A 41 2.52 34.93 5.30
N ARG A 42 2.24 35.67 4.21
CA ARG A 42 0.89 35.73 3.62
C ARG A 42 0.44 34.42 2.97
N SER A 43 1.36 33.68 2.37
CA SER A 43 1.09 32.34 1.83
C SER A 43 1.11 31.26 2.91
N SER A 44 1.41 31.62 4.16
CA SER A 44 1.58 30.67 5.27
C SER A 44 2.58 29.56 4.94
N SER A 45 3.67 29.91 4.24
CA SER A 45 4.66 28.94 3.79
C SER A 45 5.37 28.30 4.98
N ASP A 46 5.63 27.01 4.86
CA ASP A 46 6.42 26.20 5.78
C ASP A 46 7.85 26.03 5.29
N ALA A 47 8.03 26.00 3.96
CA ALA A 47 9.32 25.81 3.33
C ALA A 47 9.59 26.86 2.23
N LEU A 48 10.87 27.19 2.05
CA LEU A 48 11.39 28.00 0.95
C LEU A 48 12.48 27.20 0.23
N ILE A 49 12.32 26.98 -1.08
CA ILE A 49 13.34 26.40 -1.95
C ILE A 49 13.95 27.52 -2.80
N SER A 50 15.28 27.63 -2.81
CA SER A 50 15.98 28.59 -3.66
C SER A 50 17.39 28.17 -4.05
N SER A 51 17.83 28.59 -5.24
CA SER A 51 19.20 28.46 -5.72
C SER A 51 20.13 29.57 -5.22
N THR A 52 19.60 30.54 -4.48
CA THR A 52 20.35 31.62 -3.87
C THR A 52 20.35 31.42 -2.36
N GLU A 53 21.51 31.56 -1.73
CA GLU A 53 21.58 31.54 -0.26
C GLU A 53 20.93 32.80 0.30
N PHE A 54 19.93 32.61 1.15
CA PHE A 54 19.30 33.67 1.90
C PHE A 54 19.98 33.84 3.26
N ASN A 55 20.32 35.09 3.61
CA ASN A 55 20.86 35.39 4.94
C ASN A 55 19.79 35.12 6.00
N ARG A 56 20.09 34.11 6.83
CA ARG A 56 19.22 33.54 7.87
C ARG A 56 18.71 34.60 8.86
N ASN A 57 19.50 35.65 9.15
CA ASN A 57 19.13 36.69 10.11
C ASN A 57 17.88 37.48 9.68
N HIS A 58 17.64 37.63 8.37
CA HIS A 58 16.47 38.35 7.85
C HIS A 58 15.16 37.57 8.00
N PHE A 59 15.22 36.27 8.27
CA PHE A 59 14.04 35.38 8.30
C PHE A 59 13.67 34.91 9.72
N SER A 60 14.33 35.44 10.75
CA SER A 60 13.98 35.16 12.15
C SER A 60 12.50 35.45 12.48
N GLN A 61 11.88 36.42 11.77
CA GLN A 61 10.48 36.82 11.90
C GLN A 61 9.48 35.95 11.11
N TRP A 62 9.95 34.97 10.31
CA TRP A 62 9.05 34.06 9.59
C TRP A 62 8.39 33.03 10.53
N ARG A 63 8.85 32.96 11.78
CA ARG A 63 8.33 32.04 12.80
C ARG A 63 6.87 32.36 13.13
N SER A 64 6.00 31.37 12.96
CA SER A 64 4.60 31.38 13.36
C SER A 64 4.27 30.26 14.38
N GLY A 65 5.28 29.78 15.11
CA GLY A 65 5.12 28.70 16.11
C GLY A 65 5.29 27.28 15.57
N LEU A 66 5.38 27.09 14.25
CA LEU A 66 5.72 25.82 13.59
C LEU A 66 7.17 25.84 13.08
N THR A 67 7.78 24.64 12.99
CA THR A 67 9.11 24.45 12.37
C THR A 67 9.11 24.96 10.93
N LYS A 68 10.11 25.76 10.56
CA LYS A 68 10.27 26.31 9.20
C LYS A 68 11.51 25.75 8.53
N TYR A 69 11.41 25.57 7.21
CA TYR A 69 12.42 24.89 6.41
C TYR A 69 12.95 25.80 5.32
N MET A 70 14.27 25.80 5.11
CA MET A 70 14.91 26.44 3.97
C MET A 70 15.76 25.42 3.23
N VAL A 71 15.54 25.27 1.93
CA VAL A 71 16.31 24.35 1.10
C VAL A 71 17.04 25.13 0.04
N HIS A 72 18.37 25.09 0.12
CA HIS A 72 19.26 25.66 -0.87
C HIS A 72 19.58 24.62 -1.95
N VAL A 73 19.31 24.93 -3.22
CA VAL A 73 19.55 24.01 -4.34
C VAL A 73 20.71 24.48 -5.22
N ARG A 74 21.63 23.57 -5.55
CA ARG A 74 22.77 23.80 -6.44
C ARG A 74 22.75 22.75 -7.54
N VAL A 75 23.07 23.18 -8.76
CA VAL A 75 23.29 22.27 -9.89
C VAL A 75 24.80 22.19 -10.13
N SER A 76 25.36 21.00 -10.06
CA SER A 76 26.79 20.75 -10.27
C SER A 76 26.99 19.47 -11.06
N SER A 77 27.92 19.50 -12.01
CA SER A 77 28.38 18.31 -12.73
C SER A 77 29.48 17.55 -11.99
N ASP A 78 29.97 18.06 -10.85
CA ASP A 78 31.04 17.46 -10.06
C ASP A 78 30.48 16.43 -9.06
N PRO A 79 30.77 15.12 -9.23
CA PRO A 79 30.27 14.08 -8.35
C PRO A 79 30.91 14.07 -6.96
N SER A 80 31.99 14.83 -6.74
CA SER A 80 32.68 14.89 -5.44
C SER A 80 32.01 15.80 -4.42
N GLN A 81 31.05 16.63 -4.83
CA GLN A 81 30.33 17.50 -3.90
C GLN A 81 29.29 16.73 -3.09
N PRO A 82 29.08 17.10 -1.81
CA PRO A 82 28.02 16.49 -1.01
C PRO A 82 26.66 16.70 -1.69
N GLN A 83 25.95 15.59 -1.93
CA GLN A 83 24.67 15.59 -2.65
C GLN A 83 23.54 16.18 -1.80
N THR A 84 23.60 16.01 -0.48
CA THR A 84 22.63 16.57 0.46
C THR A 84 23.30 16.81 1.80
N PHE A 85 23.11 17.99 2.37
CA PHE A 85 23.55 18.34 3.73
C PHE A 85 22.37 18.96 4.47
N THR A 86 22.09 18.55 5.69
CA THR A 86 21.01 19.11 6.52
C THR A 86 21.58 19.55 7.86
N GLU A 87 21.23 20.77 8.29
CA GLU A 87 21.68 21.40 9.52
C GLU A 87 20.45 21.92 10.31
N SER A 88 20.34 21.52 11.57
CA SER A 88 19.38 22.12 12.51
C SER A 88 20.04 23.31 13.20
N LEU A 89 19.38 24.47 13.18
CA LEU A 89 19.96 25.73 13.69
C LEU A 89 19.49 26.09 15.11
N GLY A 90 18.80 25.17 15.80
CA GLY A 90 18.03 25.50 17.00
C GLY A 90 16.76 26.28 16.68
N ASP A 91 15.88 26.42 17.67
CA ASP A 91 14.63 27.22 17.60
C ASP A 91 13.67 26.91 16.42
N GLY A 92 13.63 25.66 15.94
CA GLY A 92 12.66 25.24 14.92
C GLY A 92 12.96 25.71 13.49
N PHE A 93 14.22 25.98 13.15
CA PHE A 93 14.66 26.16 11.76
C PHE A 93 15.58 25.04 11.29
N ILE A 94 15.29 24.49 10.11
CA ILE A 94 16.12 23.48 9.44
C ILE A 94 16.55 23.99 8.07
N VAL A 95 17.85 23.92 7.79
CA VAL A 95 18.42 24.28 6.49
C VAL A 95 18.96 23.02 5.81
N ALA A 96 18.56 22.79 4.57
CA ALA A 96 19.13 21.75 3.73
C ALA A 96 19.85 22.36 2.52
N SER A 97 20.94 21.75 2.08
CA SER A 97 21.67 22.10 0.86
C SER A 97 21.72 20.89 -0.04
N ILE A 98 21.20 21.01 -1.26
CA ILE A 98 21.08 19.94 -2.26
C ILE A 98 21.99 20.25 -3.44
N THR A 99 22.74 19.26 -3.90
CA THR A 99 23.56 19.37 -5.11
C THR A 99 23.21 18.21 -6.05
N ALA A 100 22.81 18.51 -7.29
CA ALA A 100 22.48 17.49 -8.28
C ALA A 100 22.98 17.81 -9.69
N SER A 101 22.99 16.79 -10.55
CA SER A 101 23.55 16.88 -11.92
C SER A 101 22.73 17.74 -12.89
N ASN A 102 21.47 18.01 -12.59
CA ASN A 102 20.60 18.87 -13.39
C ASN A 102 19.53 19.54 -12.51
N GLN A 103 18.81 20.51 -13.08
CA GLN A 103 17.81 21.29 -12.36
C GLN A 103 16.67 20.39 -11.85
N LEU A 104 16.08 19.53 -12.68
CA LEU A 104 14.96 18.66 -12.24
C LEU A 104 15.32 17.82 -11.02
N LYS A 105 16.46 17.13 -11.06
CA LYS A 105 16.95 16.31 -9.94
C LYS A 105 17.17 17.14 -8.68
N ALA A 106 17.73 18.35 -8.80
CA ALA A 106 18.00 19.19 -7.63
C ALA A 106 16.71 19.58 -6.89
N TYR A 107 15.65 19.94 -7.62
CA TYR A 107 14.38 20.36 -7.02
C TYR A 107 13.54 19.17 -6.56
N VAL A 108 13.56 18.06 -7.29
CA VAL A 108 12.97 16.80 -6.81
C VAL A 108 13.62 16.37 -5.49
N SER A 109 14.96 16.34 -5.41
CA SER A 109 15.65 15.99 -4.16
C SER A 109 15.40 16.99 -3.03
N ALA A 110 15.21 18.28 -3.33
CA ALA A 110 14.77 19.26 -2.34
C ALA A 110 13.37 18.93 -1.77
N LEU A 111 12.44 18.54 -2.64
CA LEU A 111 11.09 18.13 -2.23
C LEU A 111 11.10 16.81 -1.45
N GLU A 112 11.91 15.84 -1.85
CA GLU A 112 12.09 14.56 -1.13
C GLU A 112 12.64 14.78 0.29
N VAL A 113 13.56 15.72 0.47
CA VAL A 113 14.07 16.09 1.81
C VAL A 113 12.97 16.74 2.64
N LEU A 114 12.19 17.67 2.08
CA LEU A 114 11.06 18.29 2.78
C LEU A 114 9.98 17.26 3.15
N GLU A 115 9.68 16.32 2.26
CA GLU A 115 8.74 15.23 2.53
C GLU A 115 9.23 14.37 3.71
N ARG A 116 10.50 13.97 3.71
CA ARG A 116 11.05 13.18 4.82
C ARG A 116 11.00 13.94 6.14
N LEU A 117 11.37 15.22 6.14
CA LEU A 117 11.30 16.07 7.34
C LEU A 117 9.86 16.26 7.84
N SER A 118 8.90 16.38 6.92
CA SER A 118 7.46 16.42 7.24
C SER A 118 7.00 15.13 7.91
N VAL A 119 7.43 13.97 7.39
CA VAL A 119 7.11 12.65 7.96
C VAL A 119 7.70 12.48 9.36
N ASP A 120 8.96 12.88 9.56
CA ASP A 120 9.59 12.80 10.88
C ASP A 120 8.91 13.72 11.91
N GLN A 121 8.53 14.94 11.50
CA GLN A 121 7.79 15.86 12.37
C GLN A 121 6.39 15.33 12.72
N LEU A 122 5.70 14.73 11.74
CA LEU A 122 4.39 14.12 11.93
C LEU A 122 4.45 12.99 12.96
N ALA A 123 5.46 12.13 12.87
CA ALA A 123 5.68 11.03 13.82
C ALA A 123 6.01 11.53 15.25
N LEU A 124 6.73 12.65 15.38
CA LEU A 124 6.99 13.27 16.68
C LEU A 124 5.71 13.85 17.30
N ASN A 125 4.90 14.57 16.50
CA ASN A 125 3.70 15.26 16.96
C ASN A 125 2.58 14.31 17.39
N THR A 126 2.49 13.14 16.78
CA THR A 126 1.45 12.14 17.06
C THR A 126 1.78 11.24 18.25
N GLY A 127 2.93 11.45 18.91
CA GLY A 127 3.18 10.89 20.23
C GLY A 127 3.48 9.39 20.26
N PHE A 128 4.04 8.82 19.17
CA PHE A 128 4.47 7.41 19.06
C PHE A 128 5.41 6.92 20.18
N TYR A 129 5.88 7.80 21.05
CA TYR A 129 6.94 7.55 22.04
C TYR A 129 6.50 7.70 23.50
N ARG A 130 5.21 7.59 23.84
CA ARG A 130 4.85 7.54 25.27
C ARG A 130 5.36 6.21 25.86
N PRO A 131 6.20 6.22 26.91
CA PRO A 131 6.58 4.99 27.60
C PRO A 131 5.31 4.27 28.06
N LEU A 132 5.27 2.96 27.88
CA LEU A 132 4.21 2.15 28.44
C LEU A 132 4.33 2.14 29.98
N GLY A 133 3.20 1.95 30.67
CA GLY A 133 3.19 1.84 32.12
C GLY A 133 4.07 0.70 32.62
N LEU A 134 4.56 0.80 33.88
CA LEU A 134 5.54 -0.13 34.48
C LEU A 134 5.05 -1.58 34.63
N ALA A 135 3.77 -1.89 34.37
CA ALA A 135 3.19 -3.22 34.51
C ALA A 135 2.40 -3.59 33.23
N LEU A 136 3.09 -3.69 32.10
CA LEU A 136 2.50 -4.23 30.87
C LEU A 136 2.10 -5.69 31.09
N GLN A 137 0.81 -6.01 30.98
CA GLN A 137 0.46 -7.41 30.74
C GLN A 137 0.69 -7.69 29.25
N ARG A 138 1.45 -8.74 28.96
CA ARG A 138 1.67 -9.20 27.58
C ARG A 138 0.42 -9.92 27.05
N GLU A 139 -0.73 -9.27 27.14
CA GLU A 139 -2.00 -9.74 26.60
C GLU A 139 -2.45 -8.83 25.46
N VAL A 140 -2.94 -9.43 24.38
CA VAL A 140 -3.36 -8.69 23.17
C VAL A 140 -4.57 -9.35 22.51
N LEU A 141 -5.54 -8.51 22.16
CA LEU A 141 -6.68 -8.87 21.32
C LEU A 141 -6.39 -8.52 19.86
N VAL A 142 -6.32 -9.53 19.01
CA VAL A 142 -6.12 -9.39 17.57
C VAL A 142 -7.49 -9.50 16.87
N VAL A 143 -7.87 -8.48 16.11
CA VAL A 143 -9.16 -8.40 15.41
C VAL A 143 -8.94 -8.52 13.90
N GLY A 144 -9.52 -9.56 13.31
CA GLY A 144 -9.27 -10.05 11.97
C GLY A 144 -8.17 -11.11 11.98
N ALA A 145 -8.48 -12.32 11.51
CA ALA A 145 -7.61 -13.47 11.30
C ALA A 145 -7.22 -13.62 9.82
N GLY A 146 -7.07 -12.50 9.10
CA GLY A 146 -6.44 -12.47 7.79
C GLY A 146 -4.93 -12.71 7.88
N MET A 147 -4.29 -12.90 6.73
CA MET A 147 -2.87 -13.28 6.61
C MET A 147 -1.93 -12.40 7.44
N VAL A 148 -2.08 -11.07 7.37
CA VAL A 148 -1.23 -10.11 8.10
C VAL A 148 -1.33 -10.33 9.60
N ASN A 149 -2.56 -10.48 10.12
CA ASN A 149 -2.79 -10.65 11.56
C ASN A 149 -2.49 -12.06 12.04
N LEU A 150 -2.64 -13.10 11.22
CA LEU A 150 -2.20 -14.45 11.57
C LEU A 150 -0.68 -14.53 11.74
N VAL A 151 0.08 -13.91 10.83
CA VAL A 151 1.54 -13.80 10.97
C VAL A 151 1.90 -12.95 12.21
N THR A 152 1.20 -11.83 12.41
CA THR A 152 1.40 -10.96 13.59
C THR A 152 1.12 -11.69 14.92
N ALA A 153 -0.01 -12.40 15.00
CA ALA A 153 -0.39 -13.21 16.15
C ALA A 153 0.63 -14.32 16.41
N TYR A 154 1.13 -14.97 15.36
CA TYR A 154 2.19 -15.98 15.46
C TYR A 154 3.46 -15.38 16.07
N TRP A 155 3.92 -14.22 15.56
CA TRP A 155 5.08 -13.50 16.10
C TRP A 155 4.94 -13.16 17.58
N LEU A 156 3.77 -12.64 17.96
CA LEU A 156 3.47 -12.28 19.35
C LEU A 156 3.48 -13.51 20.25
N THR A 157 2.88 -14.61 19.80
CA THR A 157 2.85 -15.88 20.52
C THR A 157 4.28 -16.41 20.75
N GLU A 158 5.12 -16.41 19.71
CA GLU A 158 6.53 -16.83 19.79
C GLU A 158 7.36 -15.97 20.76
N GLN A 159 6.94 -14.73 21.02
CA GLN A 159 7.56 -13.82 21.99
C GLN A 159 6.93 -13.89 23.40
N GLY A 160 6.04 -14.86 23.63
CA GLY A 160 5.40 -15.11 24.92
C GLY A 160 4.25 -14.17 25.26
N TRP A 161 3.64 -13.52 24.26
CA TRP A 161 2.38 -12.81 24.46
C TRP A 161 1.21 -13.81 24.55
N LYS A 162 0.26 -13.52 25.44
CA LYS A 162 -1.03 -14.18 25.48
C LYS A 162 -1.94 -13.53 24.44
N VAL A 163 -2.19 -14.27 23.37
CA VAL A 163 -2.94 -13.77 22.21
C VAL A 163 -4.36 -14.35 22.21
N ARG A 164 -5.34 -13.48 21.94
CA ARG A 164 -6.69 -13.87 21.53
C ARG A 164 -6.94 -13.33 20.14
N VAL A 165 -7.45 -14.17 19.24
CA VAL A 165 -7.79 -13.76 17.87
C VAL A 165 -9.30 -13.86 17.67
N VAL A 166 -9.91 -12.81 17.12
CA VAL A 166 -11.34 -12.74 16.82
C VAL A 166 -11.51 -12.35 15.35
N ASP A 167 -12.33 -13.08 14.60
CA ASP A 167 -12.69 -12.76 13.22
C ASP A 167 -14.21 -12.75 13.03
N ALA A 168 -14.68 -11.85 12.17
CA ALA A 168 -16.08 -11.76 11.79
C ALA A 168 -16.49 -12.85 10.78
N ALA A 169 -15.52 -13.43 10.06
CA ALA A 169 -15.72 -14.54 9.15
C ALA A 169 -15.80 -15.89 9.91
N PRO A 170 -16.37 -16.92 9.26
CA PRO A 170 -16.36 -18.28 9.80
C PRO A 170 -14.94 -18.84 9.96
N ASP A 171 -14.82 -19.95 10.68
CA ASP A 171 -13.58 -20.73 10.77
C ASP A 171 -13.08 -21.11 9.36
N PRO A 172 -11.82 -20.80 8.96
CA PRO A 172 -11.29 -21.14 7.64
C PRO A 172 -11.12 -22.64 7.39
N SER A 173 -11.29 -23.50 8.40
CA SER A 173 -11.38 -24.96 8.24
C SER A 173 -12.80 -25.45 7.93
N SER A 174 -13.80 -24.58 8.02
CA SER A 174 -15.20 -24.90 7.71
C SER A 174 -15.44 -25.05 6.19
N GLN A 175 -16.58 -25.63 5.82
CA GLN A 175 -17.04 -25.70 4.42
C GLN A 175 -17.85 -24.45 4.00
N ALA A 176 -17.63 -23.31 4.66
CA ALA A 176 -18.33 -22.08 4.30
C ALA A 176 -18.01 -21.65 2.85
N PRO A 177 -18.96 -21.01 2.14
CA PRO A 177 -18.71 -20.47 0.81
C PRO A 177 -17.52 -19.51 0.81
N TRP A 178 -16.72 -19.52 -0.26
CA TRP A 178 -15.52 -18.66 -0.35
C TRP A 178 -15.83 -17.17 -0.22
N MET A 179 -17.05 -16.73 -0.56
CA MET A 179 -17.52 -15.34 -0.44
C MET A 179 -17.77 -14.91 1.02
N SER A 180 -17.87 -15.86 1.95
CA SER A 180 -18.01 -15.58 3.39
C SER A 180 -16.70 -15.13 4.04
N PHE A 181 -15.58 -15.18 3.31
CA PHE A 181 -14.26 -14.81 3.81
C PHE A 181 -13.74 -13.52 3.20
N GLY A 182 -12.90 -12.81 3.95
CA GLY A 182 -12.12 -11.68 3.43
C GLY A 182 -10.99 -12.11 2.47
N CYS A 183 -10.21 -11.16 1.99
CA CYS A 183 -9.26 -11.37 0.88
C CYS A 183 -8.12 -12.37 1.12
N SER A 184 -7.90 -12.87 2.34
CA SER A 184 -6.83 -13.84 2.61
C SER A 184 -7.25 -15.27 2.29
N HIS A 185 -8.52 -15.60 2.51
CA HIS A 185 -9.10 -16.93 2.28
C HIS A 185 -10.17 -16.92 1.19
N GLY A 186 -10.84 -15.79 0.98
CA GLY A 186 -11.71 -15.54 -0.16
C GLY A 186 -10.92 -15.52 -1.47
N GLY A 187 -11.54 -15.99 -2.55
CA GLY A 187 -10.86 -16.24 -3.81
C GLY A 187 -10.09 -17.56 -3.77
N ASP A 188 -8.76 -17.50 -3.90
CA ASP A 188 -7.92 -18.68 -3.99
C ASP A 188 -6.58 -18.58 -3.24
N ALA A 189 -5.93 -19.73 -3.08
CA ALA A 189 -4.80 -19.95 -2.18
C ALA A 189 -3.46 -19.43 -2.69
N ALA A 190 -3.41 -18.71 -3.81
CA ALA A 190 -2.17 -18.25 -4.43
C ALA A 190 -1.63 -16.97 -3.79
N ARG A 191 -0.54 -17.06 -3.03
CA ARG A 191 0.20 -15.88 -2.54
C ARG A 191 1.68 -16.01 -2.84
N MET A 192 2.32 -14.89 -3.16
CA MET A 192 3.72 -14.83 -3.50
C MET A 192 4.44 -13.70 -2.80
N PHE A 193 5.72 -13.91 -2.54
CA PHE A 193 6.67 -12.90 -2.14
C PHE A 193 7.64 -12.66 -3.29
N THR A 194 7.81 -11.40 -3.68
CA THR A 194 8.97 -10.88 -4.40
C THR A 194 9.27 -9.49 -3.86
N LEU A 195 10.48 -8.96 -4.06
CA LEU A 195 10.84 -7.61 -3.61
C LEU A 195 9.96 -6.51 -4.23
N SER A 196 9.32 -6.80 -5.35
CA SER A 196 8.42 -5.91 -6.07
C SER A 196 6.99 -6.46 -6.16
N GLU A 197 6.55 -7.28 -5.19
CA GLU A 197 5.16 -7.76 -5.18
C GLU A 197 4.20 -6.63 -4.88
N MET A 198 4.53 -5.85 -3.84
CA MET A 198 3.96 -4.54 -3.64
C MET A 198 4.71 -3.52 -4.48
N ASP A 199 3.96 -2.71 -5.23
CA ASP A 199 4.44 -1.56 -5.96
C ASP A 199 3.60 -0.35 -5.57
N ASN A 200 4.12 0.85 -5.78
CA ASN A 200 3.26 2.01 -5.82
C ASN A 200 2.51 2.02 -7.17
N TYR A 201 1.19 2.18 -7.10
CA TYR A 201 0.32 2.09 -8.26
C TYR A 201 0.11 3.43 -8.96
N ASN A 202 0.53 4.55 -8.36
CA ASN A 202 0.57 5.83 -9.05
C ASN A 202 1.67 5.82 -10.13
N ASP A 203 1.43 6.57 -11.19
CA ASP A 203 2.38 6.70 -12.29
C ASP A 203 3.63 7.45 -11.84
N ARG A 204 4.78 6.90 -12.20
CA ARG A 204 6.11 7.42 -11.84
C ARG A 204 6.76 8.23 -12.97
N THR A 205 6.00 8.47 -14.04
CA THR A 205 6.39 9.29 -15.20
C THR A 205 5.24 10.20 -15.59
N LEU A 206 5.56 11.43 -15.99
CA LEU A 206 4.55 12.37 -16.50
C LEU A 206 3.93 11.85 -17.79
N SER A 207 2.61 11.86 -17.87
CA SER A 207 1.85 11.58 -19.09
C SER A 207 0.48 12.26 -19.03
N THR A 208 -0.21 12.38 -20.17
CA THR A 208 -1.56 12.98 -20.23
C THR A 208 -2.64 12.09 -19.63
N THR A 209 -2.33 10.82 -19.35
CA THR A 209 -3.26 9.84 -18.77
C THR A 209 -2.83 9.42 -17.36
N MET A 210 -1.86 10.13 -16.76
CA MET A 210 -1.27 9.74 -15.49
C MET A 210 -2.33 9.65 -14.39
N ASN A 211 -2.28 8.58 -13.59
CA ASN A 211 -3.19 8.29 -12.50
C ASN A 211 -4.68 8.22 -12.89
N GLY A 212 -5.03 8.13 -14.17
CA GLY A 212 -6.42 8.18 -14.64
C GLY A 212 -7.21 6.86 -14.57
N TRP A 213 -6.67 5.83 -13.89
CA TRP A 213 -7.19 4.46 -13.96
C TRP A 213 -8.64 4.32 -13.47
N PHE A 214 -9.08 5.13 -12.50
CA PHE A 214 -10.43 5.08 -11.93
C PHE A 214 -11.49 5.85 -12.76
N ASN A 215 -11.06 6.63 -13.75
CA ASN A 215 -11.96 7.42 -14.62
C ASN A 215 -12.67 6.56 -15.67
N SER A 216 -12.10 5.40 -15.98
CA SER A 216 -12.63 4.43 -16.95
C SER A 216 -12.96 3.10 -16.28
N ASP A 217 -13.92 2.37 -16.86
CA ASP A 217 -14.22 1.00 -16.44
C ASP A 217 -13.26 -0.02 -17.04
N VAL A 218 -13.30 -1.23 -16.48
CA VAL A 218 -12.49 -2.37 -16.93
C VAL A 218 -12.73 -2.75 -18.40
N ALA A 219 -13.93 -2.50 -18.94
CA ALA A 219 -14.20 -2.74 -20.36
C ALA A 219 -13.44 -1.77 -21.28
N SER A 220 -13.05 -0.60 -20.75
CA SER A 220 -12.28 0.44 -21.40
C SER A 220 -10.82 0.50 -20.91
N LEU A 221 -10.29 -0.61 -20.36
CA LEU A 221 -8.95 -0.73 -19.78
C LEU A 221 -8.66 0.19 -18.56
N GLY A 222 -9.71 0.71 -17.90
CA GLY A 222 -9.60 1.32 -16.58
C GLY A 222 -9.76 0.28 -15.46
N TRP A 223 -9.90 0.75 -14.23
CA TRP A 223 -10.03 -0.09 -13.04
C TRP A 223 -11.43 -0.06 -12.44
N ARG A 224 -12.36 0.80 -12.88
CA ARG A 224 -13.70 0.83 -12.28
C ARG A 224 -14.47 -0.46 -12.59
N ALA A 225 -14.91 -1.16 -11.54
CA ALA A 225 -15.72 -2.39 -11.61
C ALA A 225 -16.99 -2.32 -10.74
N CYS A 226 -17.37 -1.11 -10.30
CA CYS A 226 -18.61 -0.82 -9.60
C CYS A 226 -19.68 -0.24 -10.55
N LYS A 227 -20.93 -0.18 -10.10
CA LYS A 227 -22.08 0.31 -10.88
C LYS A 227 -21.97 1.83 -11.14
N LEU A 228 -22.30 2.27 -12.36
CA LEU A 228 -22.03 3.62 -12.91
C LEU A 228 -22.70 4.80 -12.17
N ASP A 229 -23.84 4.58 -11.51
CA ASP A 229 -24.59 5.65 -10.86
C ASP A 229 -24.15 5.80 -9.38
N SER A 230 -23.41 6.87 -9.10
CA SER A 230 -22.99 7.37 -7.78
C SER A 230 -21.69 6.80 -7.16
N LEU A 231 -20.54 7.30 -7.65
CA LEU A 231 -19.41 7.47 -6.72
C LEU A 231 -19.85 8.47 -5.64
N THR A 232 -19.82 8.03 -4.40
CA THR A 232 -20.07 8.88 -3.23
C THR A 232 -19.03 9.99 -3.13
N PRO A 233 -19.30 11.10 -2.40
CA PRO A 233 -18.29 12.13 -2.13
C PRO A 233 -16.99 11.57 -1.53
N GLU A 234 -17.10 10.54 -0.67
CA GLU A 234 -15.96 9.81 -0.10
C GLU A 234 -15.11 9.14 -1.20
N GLU A 235 -15.76 8.46 -2.14
CA GLU A 235 -15.08 7.82 -3.28
C GLU A 235 -14.47 8.81 -4.26
N GLN A 236 -15.14 9.94 -4.51
CA GLN A 236 -14.58 11.02 -5.32
C GLN A 236 -13.36 11.63 -4.66
N SER A 237 -13.40 11.86 -3.34
CA SER A 237 -12.25 12.35 -2.58
C SER A 237 -11.09 11.36 -2.61
N TRP A 238 -11.35 10.06 -2.43
CA TRP A 238 -10.33 9.02 -2.47
C TRP A 238 -9.67 8.93 -3.85
N ILE A 239 -10.45 9.00 -4.93
CA ILE A 239 -9.94 9.01 -6.31
C ILE A 239 -9.14 10.30 -6.56
N SER A 240 -9.63 11.46 -6.12
CA SER A 240 -8.87 12.71 -6.25
C SER A 240 -7.53 12.64 -5.54
N ASP A 241 -7.49 12.07 -4.33
CA ASP A 241 -6.25 11.87 -3.57
C ASP A 241 -5.26 10.94 -4.29
N TYR A 242 -5.77 9.97 -5.06
CA TYR A 242 -4.95 9.13 -5.93
C TYR A 242 -4.38 9.92 -7.12
N GLU A 243 -5.22 10.70 -7.79
CA GLU A 243 -4.85 11.42 -9.01
C GLU A 243 -3.78 12.48 -8.78
N VAL A 244 -3.82 13.15 -7.62
CA VAL A 244 -2.94 14.29 -7.35
C VAL A 244 -1.53 13.93 -6.89
N VAL A 245 -1.22 12.65 -6.67
CA VAL A 245 0.13 12.22 -6.28
C VAL A 245 1.10 12.47 -7.45
N PRO A 246 2.08 13.38 -7.31
CA PRO A 246 3.01 13.65 -8.40
C PRO A 246 4.03 12.50 -8.57
N PRO A 247 4.62 12.32 -9.76
CA PRO A 247 5.48 11.16 -10.06
C PRO A 247 6.70 11.01 -9.15
N TRP A 248 7.30 12.13 -8.72
CA TRP A 248 8.44 12.10 -7.81
C TRP A 248 8.04 11.60 -6.42
N LEU A 249 6.83 11.93 -5.95
CA LEU A 249 6.32 11.49 -4.66
C LEU A 249 5.89 10.02 -4.70
N ALA A 250 5.28 9.58 -5.81
CA ALA A 250 5.01 8.17 -6.08
C ALA A 250 6.30 7.33 -6.07
N ASN A 251 7.39 7.84 -6.69
CA ASN A 251 8.71 7.23 -6.61
C ASN A 251 9.21 7.15 -5.16
N ARG A 252 9.08 8.23 -4.38
CA ARG A 252 9.48 8.25 -2.96
C ARG A 252 8.74 7.22 -2.12
N TYR A 253 7.43 7.12 -2.30
CA TYR A 253 6.59 6.11 -1.64
C TYR A 253 7.02 4.70 -2.02
N ASN A 254 7.32 4.49 -3.31
CA ASN A 254 7.76 3.20 -3.80
C ASN A 254 9.13 2.76 -3.25
N GLU A 255 10.07 3.68 -3.05
CA GLU A 255 11.36 3.35 -2.43
C GLU A 255 11.20 2.94 -0.96
N ASP A 256 10.26 3.56 -0.23
CA ASP A 256 9.94 3.15 1.14
C ASP A 256 9.26 1.78 1.17
N ILE A 257 8.34 1.49 0.24
CA ILE A 257 7.73 0.16 0.04
C ILE A 257 8.82 -0.88 -0.21
N PHE A 258 9.76 -0.62 -1.12
CA PHE A 258 10.86 -1.54 -1.40
C PHE A 258 11.81 -1.71 -0.22
N SER A 259 12.01 -0.68 0.59
CA SER A 259 12.78 -0.82 1.84
C SER A 259 12.12 -1.80 2.79
N LEU A 260 10.82 -1.66 3.02
CA LEU A 260 10.06 -2.57 3.88
C LEU A 260 10.02 -3.99 3.30
N SER A 261 9.92 -4.15 1.97
CA SER A 261 9.99 -5.47 1.32
C SER A 261 11.36 -6.14 1.48
N ARG A 262 12.46 -5.38 1.50
CA ARG A 262 13.80 -5.91 1.82
C ARG A 262 13.91 -6.32 3.27
N ASP A 263 13.40 -5.52 4.20
CA ASP A 263 13.37 -5.88 5.62
C ASP A 263 12.54 -7.16 5.82
N SER A 264 11.38 -7.26 5.17
CA SER A 264 10.52 -8.44 5.21
C SER A 264 11.17 -9.68 4.62
N ARG A 265 12.02 -9.53 3.59
CA ARG A 265 12.79 -10.64 3.00
C ARG A 265 13.62 -11.34 4.08
N VAL A 266 14.33 -10.55 4.89
CA VAL A 266 15.21 -11.09 5.94
C VAL A 266 14.40 -11.93 6.93
N SER A 267 13.25 -11.42 7.38
CA SER A 267 12.37 -12.14 8.29
C SER A 267 11.77 -13.41 7.65
N TRP A 268 11.42 -13.37 6.35
CA TRP A 268 10.94 -14.55 5.62
C TRP A 268 12.01 -15.64 5.48
N GLU A 269 13.23 -15.28 5.11
CA GLU A 269 14.34 -16.22 4.94
C GLU A 269 14.66 -16.90 6.28
N GLN A 270 14.80 -16.12 7.35
CA GLN A 270 15.05 -16.65 8.69
C GLN A 270 13.92 -17.56 9.18
N TRP A 271 12.65 -17.23 8.90
CA TRP A 271 11.53 -18.09 9.28
C TRP A 271 11.53 -19.41 8.52
N GLN A 272 11.79 -19.37 7.21
CA GLN A 272 11.90 -20.58 6.38
C GLN A 272 13.03 -21.49 6.82
N GLU A 273 14.17 -20.93 7.23
CA GLU A 273 15.30 -21.70 7.77
C GLU A 273 14.98 -22.33 9.13
N ARG A 274 14.27 -21.60 10.00
CA ARG A 274 13.92 -22.05 11.34
C ARG A 274 12.81 -23.11 11.34
N GLU A 275 11.88 -23.04 10.41
CA GLU A 275 10.69 -23.91 10.35
C GLU A 275 10.46 -24.55 8.96
N PRO A 276 11.42 -25.34 8.44
CA PRO A 276 11.31 -25.89 7.09
C PRO A 276 10.06 -26.77 6.90
N ASP A 277 9.62 -27.47 7.94
CA ASP A 277 8.43 -28.35 7.90
C ASP A 277 7.13 -27.55 7.69
N LEU A 278 7.02 -26.35 8.26
CA LEU A 278 5.87 -25.47 8.05
C LEU A 278 5.75 -25.13 6.56
N PHE A 279 6.84 -24.65 5.96
CA PHE A 279 6.84 -24.20 4.56
C PHE A 279 6.73 -25.36 3.57
N SER A 280 7.29 -26.53 3.89
CA SER A 280 7.08 -27.76 3.13
C SER A 280 5.59 -28.15 3.11
N ALA A 281 4.91 -28.14 4.26
CA ALA A 281 3.47 -28.40 4.36
C ALA A 281 2.60 -27.36 3.62
N CYS A 282 3.15 -26.19 3.34
CA CYS A 282 2.50 -25.10 2.62
C CYS A 282 2.88 -25.06 1.13
N GLU A 283 3.54 -26.09 0.62
CA GLU A 283 3.91 -26.24 -0.79
C GLU A 283 4.75 -25.09 -1.34
N THR A 284 5.71 -24.60 -0.55
CA THR A 284 6.54 -23.49 -0.98
C THR A 284 7.25 -23.80 -2.30
N ARG A 285 7.15 -22.90 -3.28
CA ARG A 285 7.93 -22.91 -4.52
C ARG A 285 8.87 -21.71 -4.52
N ARG A 286 10.17 -21.95 -4.70
CA ARG A 286 11.18 -20.89 -4.72
C ARG A 286 11.32 -20.29 -6.12
N ASP A 287 11.82 -19.07 -6.10
CA ASP A 287 12.00 -18.20 -7.26
C ASP A 287 10.68 -17.92 -7.99
N ILE A 288 10.66 -16.85 -8.77
CA ILE A 288 9.49 -16.48 -9.57
C ILE A 288 9.96 -16.14 -10.97
N LEU A 289 9.38 -16.81 -11.96
CA LEU A 289 9.62 -16.48 -13.37
C LEU A 289 8.69 -15.33 -13.78
N ARG A 290 9.24 -14.15 -14.07
CA ARG A 290 8.48 -13.02 -14.61
C ARG A 290 8.59 -13.01 -16.13
N LEU A 291 7.47 -13.12 -16.83
CA LEU A 291 7.40 -13.17 -18.29
C LEU A 291 6.73 -11.92 -18.84
N TYR A 292 7.20 -11.45 -19.99
CA TYR A 292 6.75 -10.22 -20.61
C TYR A 292 6.37 -10.48 -22.06
N SER A 293 5.22 -9.99 -22.50
CA SER A 293 4.81 -10.08 -23.91
C SER A 293 5.40 -8.97 -24.78
N ASP A 294 5.87 -7.87 -24.17
CA ASP A 294 6.39 -6.69 -24.85
C ASP A 294 7.90 -6.51 -24.59
N PRO A 295 8.74 -6.36 -25.64
CA PRO A 295 10.19 -6.21 -25.48
C PRO A 295 10.62 -4.91 -24.77
N GLN A 296 9.85 -3.83 -24.87
CA GLN A 296 10.18 -2.59 -24.16
C GLN A 296 9.89 -2.74 -22.67
N HIS A 297 8.73 -3.27 -22.31
CA HIS A 297 8.38 -3.58 -20.93
C HIS A 297 9.39 -4.55 -20.30
N LEU A 298 9.87 -5.56 -21.04
CA LEU A 298 10.95 -6.43 -20.58
C LEU A 298 12.23 -5.65 -20.23
N ARG A 299 12.67 -4.71 -21.08
CA ARG A 299 13.89 -3.91 -20.81
C ARG A 299 13.74 -3.06 -19.55
N GLU A 300 12.61 -2.36 -19.43
CA GLU A 300 12.28 -1.53 -18.25
C GLU A 300 12.22 -2.39 -16.99
N ALA A 301 11.65 -3.58 -17.08
CA ALA A 301 11.60 -4.54 -15.98
C ALA A 301 12.98 -5.07 -15.60
N ILE A 302 13.86 -5.37 -16.55
CA ILE A 302 15.25 -5.80 -16.26
C ILE A 302 15.98 -4.72 -15.47
N GLU A 303 15.92 -3.46 -15.92
CA GLU A 303 16.54 -2.33 -15.23
C GLU A 303 16.01 -2.20 -13.80
N ARG A 304 14.68 -2.28 -13.64
CA ARG A 304 14.03 -2.20 -12.34
C ARG A 304 14.41 -3.36 -11.40
N GLN A 305 14.32 -4.60 -11.87
CA GLN A 305 14.61 -5.79 -11.05
C GLN A 305 16.10 -5.84 -10.64
N ASN A 306 16.99 -5.40 -11.52
CA ASN A 306 18.42 -5.23 -11.19
C ASN A 306 18.62 -4.15 -10.12
N ARG A 307 17.97 -3.00 -10.28
CA ARG A 307 18.08 -1.86 -9.34
C ARG A 307 17.66 -2.24 -7.91
N ILE A 308 16.64 -3.07 -7.76
CA ILE A 308 16.15 -3.51 -6.43
C ILE A 308 16.87 -4.77 -5.92
N GLY A 309 17.82 -5.33 -6.68
CA GLY A 309 18.57 -6.53 -6.31
C GLY A 309 17.75 -7.82 -6.33
N ALA A 310 16.70 -7.89 -7.17
CA ALA A 310 15.81 -9.05 -7.28
C ALA A 310 16.21 -10.04 -8.38
N THR A 311 16.92 -9.60 -9.42
CA THR A 311 17.27 -10.44 -10.57
C THR A 311 18.20 -11.59 -10.18
N ILE A 312 17.81 -12.81 -10.52
CA ILE A 312 18.68 -14.00 -10.51
C ILE A 312 19.24 -14.24 -11.91
N ARG A 313 18.37 -14.28 -12.92
CA ARG A 313 18.77 -14.51 -14.32
C ARG A 313 17.76 -13.92 -15.31
N VAL A 314 18.26 -13.32 -16.38
CA VAL A 314 17.43 -12.93 -17.54
C VAL A 314 17.44 -14.08 -18.56
N LEU A 315 16.27 -14.42 -19.11
CA LEU A 315 16.08 -15.51 -20.05
C LEU A 315 15.55 -15.00 -21.39
N SER A 316 16.16 -15.47 -22.47
CA SER A 316 15.59 -15.43 -23.82
C SER A 316 14.41 -16.40 -23.95
N PRO A 317 13.54 -16.23 -24.96
CA PRO A 317 12.45 -17.17 -25.23
C PRO A 317 12.91 -18.64 -25.36
N GLN A 318 14.05 -18.90 -26.01
CA GLN A 318 14.57 -20.25 -26.18
C GLN A 318 15.04 -20.87 -24.85
N GLU A 319 15.67 -20.06 -23.98
CA GLU A 319 16.04 -20.49 -22.64
C GLU A 319 14.81 -20.77 -21.78
N ILE A 320 13.70 -20.04 -21.97
CA ILE A 320 12.42 -20.31 -21.31
C ILE A 320 11.88 -21.68 -21.70
N CYS A 321 11.88 -22.07 -22.98
CA CYS A 321 11.45 -23.42 -23.37
C CYS A 321 12.28 -24.54 -22.72
N THR A 322 13.56 -24.26 -22.46
CA THR A 322 14.46 -25.23 -21.83
C THR A 322 14.24 -25.28 -20.32
N TYR A 323 14.01 -24.13 -19.69
CA TYR A 323 13.80 -24.00 -18.26
C TYR A 323 12.39 -24.43 -17.82
N GLU A 324 11.37 -24.11 -18.60
CA GLU A 324 9.96 -24.42 -18.38
C GLU A 324 9.32 -24.94 -19.68
N PRO A 325 9.46 -26.25 -19.99
CA PRO A 325 8.92 -26.84 -21.21
C PRO A 325 7.40 -26.67 -21.37
N ALA A 326 6.67 -26.53 -20.26
CA ALA A 326 5.23 -26.23 -20.22
C ALA A 326 4.83 -24.96 -21.00
N LEU A 327 5.78 -24.02 -21.18
CA LEU A 327 5.55 -22.75 -21.86
C LEU A 327 5.95 -22.76 -23.34
N SER A 328 6.35 -23.91 -23.89
CA SER A 328 6.86 -24.02 -25.26
C SER A 328 5.87 -23.51 -26.30
N ASP A 329 4.57 -23.83 -26.17
CA ASP A 329 3.53 -23.37 -27.10
C ASP A 329 3.40 -21.84 -27.07
N ALA A 330 3.44 -21.24 -25.88
CA ALA A 330 3.37 -19.79 -25.71
C ALA A 330 4.60 -19.10 -26.31
N VAL A 331 5.80 -19.67 -26.15
CA VAL A 331 7.02 -19.16 -26.79
C VAL A 331 6.96 -19.28 -28.32
N LEU A 332 6.58 -20.45 -28.84
CA LEU A 332 6.52 -20.71 -30.29
C LEU A 332 5.49 -19.83 -31.00
N SER A 333 4.39 -19.48 -30.31
CA SER A 333 3.39 -18.53 -30.82
C SER A 333 3.87 -17.07 -30.85
N GLY A 334 5.01 -16.76 -30.21
CA GLY A 334 5.52 -15.39 -30.05
C GLY A 334 4.83 -14.60 -28.94
N ALA A 335 4.10 -15.25 -28.03
CA ALA A 335 3.42 -14.58 -26.92
C ALA A 335 4.37 -14.07 -25.82
N ILE A 336 5.60 -14.59 -25.77
CA ILE A 336 6.62 -14.28 -24.76
C ILE A 336 7.83 -13.64 -25.44
N ALA A 337 8.11 -12.38 -25.10
CA ALA A 337 9.28 -11.64 -25.56
C ALA A 337 10.56 -12.04 -24.79
N GLY A 338 10.40 -12.54 -23.56
CA GLY A 338 11.48 -12.98 -22.68
C GLY A 338 11.04 -12.98 -21.22
N GLY A 339 11.98 -13.25 -20.32
CA GLY A 339 11.67 -13.37 -18.90
C GLY A 339 12.83 -13.10 -17.96
N ILE A 340 12.50 -13.00 -16.68
CA ILE A 340 13.43 -12.75 -15.59
C ILE A 340 13.10 -13.72 -14.47
N ILE A 341 14.04 -14.59 -14.10
CA ILE A 341 13.98 -15.30 -12.82
C ILE A 341 14.35 -14.28 -11.75
N VAL A 342 13.44 -14.05 -10.80
CA VAL A 342 13.68 -13.19 -9.66
C VAL A 342 13.61 -13.98 -8.36
N LEU A 343 14.33 -13.49 -7.35
CA LEU A 343 14.15 -13.93 -5.98
C LEU A 343 12.69 -13.77 -5.57
N GLY A 344 12.14 -14.86 -5.08
CA GLY A 344 10.83 -14.88 -4.46
C GLY A 344 10.45 -16.27 -4.02
N PHE A 345 9.20 -16.41 -3.60
CA PHE A 345 8.57 -17.71 -3.41
C PHE A 345 7.06 -17.58 -3.46
N THR A 346 6.37 -18.70 -3.67
CA THR A 346 4.93 -18.83 -3.44
C THR A 346 4.66 -19.78 -2.29
N VAL A 347 3.48 -19.66 -1.70
CA VAL A 347 2.92 -20.65 -0.76
C VAL A 347 1.46 -20.90 -1.11
N ASN A 348 0.96 -22.08 -0.76
CA ASN A 348 -0.47 -22.30 -0.64
C ASN A 348 -0.98 -21.60 0.63
N ALA A 349 -1.55 -20.41 0.44
CA ALA A 349 -1.97 -19.52 1.51
C ALA A 349 -3.03 -20.13 2.44
N HIS A 350 -3.93 -20.97 1.92
CA HIS A 350 -4.95 -21.61 2.74
C HIS A 350 -4.31 -22.65 3.68
N LYS A 351 -3.40 -23.49 3.15
CA LYS A 351 -2.61 -24.42 3.97
C LYS A 351 -1.77 -23.66 4.99
N PHE A 352 -1.12 -22.57 4.59
CA PHE A 352 -0.31 -21.74 5.47
C PHE A 352 -1.11 -21.16 6.65
N MET A 353 -2.27 -20.55 6.38
CA MET A 353 -3.13 -20.03 7.44
C MET A 353 -3.58 -21.13 8.40
N LEU A 354 -4.02 -22.29 7.89
CA LEU A 354 -4.45 -23.41 8.74
C LEU A 354 -3.30 -23.97 9.60
N GLN A 355 -2.09 -24.06 9.05
CA GLN A 355 -0.90 -24.45 9.80
C GLN A 355 -0.57 -23.46 10.92
N LEU A 356 -0.65 -22.15 10.65
CA LEU A 356 -0.42 -21.13 11.67
C LEU A 356 -1.48 -21.18 12.78
N ILE A 357 -2.76 -21.30 12.42
CA ILE A 357 -3.86 -21.43 13.39
C ILE A 357 -3.64 -22.66 14.27
N GLY A 358 -3.37 -23.84 13.68
CA GLY A 358 -3.14 -25.07 14.42
C GLY A 358 -1.96 -24.98 15.39
N ARG A 359 -0.84 -24.37 14.97
CA ARG A 359 0.33 -24.13 15.82
C ARG A 359 0.02 -23.18 16.97
N MET A 360 -0.67 -22.07 16.70
CA MET A 360 -1.06 -21.10 17.72
C MET A 360 -2.03 -21.70 18.75
N VAL A 361 -3.03 -22.46 18.32
CA VAL A 361 -3.95 -23.18 19.22
C VAL A 361 -3.19 -24.13 20.13
N ALA A 362 -2.21 -24.87 19.60
CA ALA A 362 -1.36 -25.75 20.41
C ALA A 362 -0.50 -24.98 21.45
N GLN A 363 -0.22 -23.70 21.21
CA GLN A 363 0.46 -22.79 22.13
C GLN A 363 -0.49 -22.03 23.07
N GLY A 364 -1.80 -22.30 23.02
CA GLY A 364 -2.79 -21.73 23.92
C GLY A 364 -3.47 -20.45 23.43
N VAL A 365 -3.28 -20.05 22.17
CA VAL A 365 -4.03 -18.97 21.55
C VAL A 365 -5.49 -19.38 21.36
N THR A 366 -6.42 -18.52 21.72
CA THR A 366 -7.86 -18.75 21.50
C THR A 366 -8.31 -18.05 20.22
N PHE A 367 -9.07 -18.77 19.39
CA PHE A 367 -9.74 -18.23 18.22
C PHE A 367 -11.25 -18.15 18.47
N GLU A 368 -11.84 -17.03 18.10
CA GLU A 368 -13.28 -16.81 18.09
C GLU A 368 -13.71 -16.39 16.68
N TRP A 369 -14.57 -17.18 16.07
CA TRP A 369 -15.07 -17.00 14.71
C TRP A 369 -16.50 -16.49 14.72
N ASP A 370 -16.99 -15.98 13.59
CA ASP A 370 -18.35 -15.44 13.46
C ASP A 370 -18.66 -14.30 14.47
N THR A 371 -17.62 -13.60 14.93
CA THR A 371 -17.72 -12.53 15.93
C THR A 371 -17.26 -11.20 15.34
N ARG A 372 -18.20 -10.28 15.17
CA ARG A 372 -17.96 -8.97 14.56
C ARG A 372 -17.86 -7.86 15.60
N PHE A 373 -16.82 -7.04 15.49
CA PHE A 373 -16.74 -5.75 16.16
C PHE A 373 -17.25 -4.65 15.25
N ASP A 374 -18.18 -3.83 15.76
CA ASP A 374 -18.89 -2.84 14.97
C ASP A 374 -18.30 -1.43 15.08
N ARG A 375 -17.77 -1.06 16.26
CA ARG A 375 -17.20 0.28 16.51
C ARG A 375 -16.17 0.27 17.64
N ILE A 376 -15.34 1.31 17.67
CA ILE A 376 -14.40 1.63 18.75
C ILE A 376 -15.06 2.63 19.70
N LEU A 377 -14.89 2.46 21.01
CA LEU A 377 -15.27 3.45 22.02
C LEU A 377 -14.05 4.26 22.46
N PHE A 378 -14.23 5.57 22.61
CA PHE A 378 -13.19 6.50 23.04
C PHE A 378 -13.60 7.24 24.31
N ASP A 379 -12.64 7.48 25.20
CA ASP A 379 -12.81 8.35 26.35
C ASP A 379 -12.78 9.84 25.95
N GLN A 380 -13.01 10.74 26.91
CA GLN A 380 -12.99 12.20 26.68
C GLN A 380 -11.62 12.73 26.21
N SER A 381 -10.54 11.97 26.40
CA SER A 381 -9.18 12.31 25.97
C SER A 381 -8.81 11.68 24.62
N GLY A 382 -9.71 10.92 24.00
CA GLY A 382 -9.50 10.22 22.73
C GLY A 382 -8.75 8.87 22.85
N ASN A 383 -8.55 8.35 24.06
CA ASN A 383 -7.98 7.02 24.27
C ASN A 383 -9.04 5.95 24.05
N VAL A 384 -8.64 4.75 23.63
CA VAL A 384 -9.56 3.65 23.35
C VAL A 384 -10.03 2.98 24.65
N GLU A 385 -11.34 3.01 24.91
CA GLU A 385 -11.97 2.35 26.07
C GLU A 385 -12.30 0.88 25.83
N GLY A 386 -12.61 0.50 24.58
CA GLY A 386 -13.01 -0.85 24.21
C GLY A 386 -13.57 -0.95 22.80
N LEU A 387 -13.91 -2.17 22.40
CA LEU A 387 -14.59 -2.47 21.13
C LEU A 387 -16.01 -2.95 21.41
N VAL A 388 -16.96 -2.57 20.55
CA VAL A 388 -18.36 -3.02 20.67
C VAL A 388 -18.61 -4.24 19.80
N CYS A 389 -19.14 -5.29 20.41
CA CYS A 389 -19.60 -6.52 19.75
C CYS A 389 -20.98 -6.89 20.29
N ALA A 390 -22.01 -6.94 19.43
CA ALA A 390 -23.39 -7.28 19.81
C ALA A 390 -23.87 -6.54 21.08
N ASP A 391 -23.71 -5.20 21.10
CA ASP A 391 -24.03 -4.29 22.21
C ASP A 391 -23.23 -4.49 23.51
N GLN A 392 -22.26 -5.41 23.54
CA GLN A 392 -21.32 -5.57 24.66
C GLN A 392 -20.01 -4.85 24.38
N VAL A 393 -19.41 -4.30 25.42
CA VAL A 393 -18.07 -3.69 25.35
C VAL A 393 -17.03 -4.74 25.73
N VAL A 394 -16.15 -5.06 24.79
CA VAL A 394 -15.00 -5.92 25.02
C VAL A 394 -13.78 -5.05 25.29
N GLN A 395 -13.17 -5.26 26.44
CA GLN A 395 -11.96 -4.57 26.86
C GLN A 395 -10.75 -5.50 26.85
N ALA A 396 -9.62 -4.98 26.40
CA ALA A 396 -8.29 -5.56 26.45
C ALA A 396 -7.28 -4.45 26.73
N GLU A 397 -6.10 -4.82 27.24
CA GLU A 397 -5.00 -3.87 27.44
C GLU A 397 -4.43 -3.41 26.10
N ASN A 398 -4.18 -4.36 25.20
CA ASN A 398 -3.64 -4.11 23.87
C ASN A 398 -4.53 -4.68 22.77
N TYR A 399 -4.58 -3.98 21.64
CA TYR A 399 -5.35 -4.36 20.45
C TYR A 399 -4.50 -4.25 19.19
N VAL A 400 -4.69 -5.19 18.28
CA VAL A 400 -4.15 -5.14 16.92
C VAL A 400 -5.30 -5.41 15.95
N ILE A 401 -5.69 -4.42 15.15
CA ILE A 401 -6.83 -4.51 14.24
C ILE A 401 -6.34 -4.49 12.80
N SER A 402 -6.79 -5.44 11.99
CA SER A 402 -6.63 -5.42 10.54
C SER A 402 -7.94 -5.82 9.85
N PRO A 403 -8.80 -4.84 9.52
CA PRO A 403 -10.19 -5.13 9.13
C PRO A 403 -10.36 -5.52 7.64
N GLY A 404 -9.28 -5.57 6.86
CA GLY A 404 -9.36 -5.73 5.41
C GLY A 404 -10.20 -4.63 4.75
N ALA A 405 -10.86 -4.95 3.64
CA ALA A 405 -11.77 -4.03 2.94
C ALA A 405 -13.19 -3.99 3.54
N TYR A 406 -13.45 -4.78 4.58
CA TYR A 406 -14.82 -5.10 5.06
C TYR A 406 -15.18 -4.45 6.40
N GLY A 407 -14.22 -3.79 7.07
CA GLY A 407 -14.44 -3.17 8.39
C GLY A 407 -14.37 -1.65 8.37
N ARG A 408 -14.94 -1.00 7.34
CA ARG A 408 -15.09 0.46 7.27
C ARG A 408 -15.62 1.05 8.59
N ASN A 409 -16.77 0.56 9.06
CA ASN A 409 -17.45 1.10 10.24
C ASN A 409 -16.62 0.95 11.53
N LEU A 410 -15.77 -0.09 11.61
CA LEU A 410 -14.89 -0.28 12.76
C LEU A 410 -13.81 0.82 12.87
N LEU A 411 -13.47 1.47 11.75
CA LEU A 411 -12.43 2.51 11.69
C LEU A 411 -12.98 3.93 11.91
N GLU A 412 -14.28 4.10 12.15
CA GLU A 412 -14.89 5.42 12.42
C GLU A 412 -14.24 6.09 13.65
N GLY A 413 -13.89 7.37 13.52
CA GLY A 413 -13.22 8.16 14.56
C GLY A 413 -11.70 7.97 14.64
N THR A 414 -11.12 7.12 13.78
CA THR A 414 -9.66 6.92 13.68
C THR A 414 -9.05 7.69 12.50
N ARG A 415 -7.72 7.76 12.41
CA ARG A 415 -7.04 8.40 11.25
C ARG A 415 -7.14 7.55 9.98
N CYS A 416 -7.46 6.26 10.14
CA CYS A 416 -7.69 5.31 9.07
C CYS A 416 -9.11 5.34 8.50
N GLU A 417 -10.02 6.11 9.09
CA GLU A 417 -11.40 6.29 8.59
C GLU A 417 -11.38 6.75 7.12
N ALA A 418 -12.22 6.14 6.29
CA ALA A 418 -12.37 6.46 4.85
C ALA A 418 -11.07 6.37 4.01
N ARG A 419 -10.03 5.65 4.50
CA ARG A 419 -8.75 5.49 3.77
C ARG A 419 -8.67 4.22 2.94
N ILE A 420 -9.47 3.20 3.27
CA ILE A 420 -9.38 1.86 2.69
C ILE A 420 -10.57 1.62 1.77
N HIS A 421 -10.30 1.45 0.48
CA HIS A 421 -11.30 1.10 -0.53
C HIS A 421 -11.03 -0.30 -1.08
N GLY A 422 -12.03 -0.91 -1.70
CA GLY A 422 -11.94 -2.23 -2.29
C GLY A 422 -11.40 -2.21 -3.73
N VAL A 423 -10.42 -3.07 -4.01
CA VAL A 423 -10.01 -3.42 -5.37
C VAL A 423 -10.03 -4.93 -5.55
N LEU A 424 -10.99 -5.38 -6.34
CA LEU A 424 -11.21 -6.75 -6.75
C LEU A 424 -10.03 -7.30 -7.55
N GLY A 425 -9.72 -8.57 -7.32
CA GLY A 425 -8.93 -9.44 -8.20
C GLY A 425 -9.67 -10.75 -8.41
N ALA A 426 -9.57 -11.30 -9.61
CA ALA A 426 -10.23 -12.53 -10.03
C ALA A 426 -9.26 -13.71 -10.06
N TRP A 427 -9.81 -14.92 -9.99
CA TRP A 427 -9.07 -16.17 -9.96
C TRP A 427 -9.67 -17.20 -10.92
N LEU A 428 -8.80 -18.06 -11.46
CA LEU A 428 -9.14 -19.20 -12.31
C LEU A 428 -8.22 -20.37 -11.97
N ARG A 429 -8.73 -21.61 -12.01
CA ARG A 429 -7.90 -22.82 -11.86
C ARG A 429 -7.80 -23.58 -13.17
N LEU A 430 -6.62 -24.15 -13.42
CA LEU A 430 -6.36 -25.07 -14.52
C LEU A 430 -5.62 -26.31 -13.98
N PRO A 431 -5.76 -27.50 -14.61
CA PRO A 431 -4.88 -28.62 -14.31
C PRO A 431 -3.46 -28.33 -14.78
N ASN A 432 -2.45 -28.73 -13.99
CA ASN A 432 -1.06 -28.67 -14.42
C ASN A 432 -0.71 -30.00 -15.11
N LEU A 433 -0.68 -30.00 -16.45
CA LEU A 433 -0.55 -31.20 -17.28
C LEU A 433 0.88 -31.39 -17.79
N GLU A 434 1.25 -32.60 -18.20
CA GLU A 434 2.59 -32.88 -18.70
C GLU A 434 2.91 -32.23 -20.08
N PRO A 435 4.09 -31.59 -20.26
CA PRO A 435 5.08 -31.31 -19.20
C PRO A 435 4.57 -30.24 -18.24
N GLN A 436 4.64 -30.53 -16.93
CA GLN A 436 4.12 -29.64 -15.90
C GLN A 436 4.96 -28.37 -15.76
N LEU A 437 4.31 -27.27 -15.39
CA LEU A 437 4.99 -26.07 -14.91
C LEU A 437 5.59 -26.36 -13.53
N GLU A 438 6.90 -26.14 -13.36
CA GLU A 438 7.60 -26.43 -12.10
C GLU A 438 7.68 -25.20 -11.19
N HIS A 439 7.92 -24.02 -11.79
CA HIS A 439 8.06 -22.76 -11.07
C HIS A 439 6.81 -21.90 -11.22
N SER A 440 6.45 -21.21 -10.14
CA SER A 440 5.40 -20.19 -10.20
C SER A 440 5.90 -18.96 -10.96
N LEU A 441 4.98 -18.25 -11.61
CA LEU A 441 5.33 -17.19 -12.54
C LEU A 441 4.39 -15.99 -12.45
N LYS A 442 4.81 -14.87 -13.04
CA LYS A 442 4.00 -13.68 -13.26
C LYS A 442 4.05 -13.28 -14.73
N LEU A 443 2.90 -13.13 -15.37
CA LEU A 443 2.75 -12.74 -16.77
C LEU A 443 2.38 -11.26 -16.86
N ALA A 444 3.15 -10.48 -17.61
CA ALA A 444 2.88 -9.08 -17.92
C ALA A 444 2.44 -8.93 -19.38
N ARG A 445 1.21 -8.43 -19.58
CA ARG A 445 0.51 -8.28 -20.86
C ARG A 445 0.05 -6.84 -21.06
N LYS A 446 0.95 -5.98 -21.55
CA LYS A 446 0.68 -4.55 -21.72
C LYS A 446 -0.59 -4.29 -22.54
N GLY A 447 -1.49 -3.46 -22.02
CA GLY A 447 -2.74 -3.07 -22.71
C GLY A 447 -3.82 -4.15 -22.67
N HIS A 448 -3.83 -4.99 -21.64
CA HIS A 448 -4.79 -6.07 -21.45
C HIS A 448 -5.60 -5.86 -20.17
N VAL A 449 -6.88 -6.27 -20.14
CA VAL A 449 -7.77 -6.10 -18.96
C VAL A 449 -7.24 -6.79 -17.70
N THR A 450 -6.48 -7.87 -17.89
CA THR A 450 -5.72 -8.57 -16.84
C THR A 450 -4.23 -8.48 -17.18
N GLU A 451 -3.67 -7.27 -17.06
CA GLU A 451 -2.29 -6.97 -17.49
C GLU A 451 -1.24 -7.74 -16.68
N ASP A 452 -1.42 -7.86 -15.36
CA ASP A 452 -0.53 -8.60 -14.46
C ASP A 452 -1.20 -9.88 -13.95
N ALA A 453 -0.82 -11.05 -14.43
CA ALA A 453 -1.36 -12.32 -13.95
C ALA A 453 -0.33 -13.12 -13.16
N ASN A 454 -0.64 -13.42 -11.91
CA ASN A 454 0.11 -14.35 -11.07
C ASN A 454 -0.35 -15.78 -11.39
N VAL A 455 0.59 -16.70 -11.61
CA VAL A 455 0.31 -18.12 -11.84
C VAL A 455 1.07 -18.93 -10.79
N THR A 456 0.34 -19.57 -9.89
CA THR A 456 0.90 -20.36 -8.77
C THR A 456 0.75 -21.85 -9.04
N VAL A 457 1.86 -22.57 -8.89
CA VAL A 457 1.93 -24.03 -8.98
C VAL A 457 1.64 -24.62 -7.61
N THR A 458 0.56 -25.38 -7.47
CA THR A 458 0.14 -26.01 -6.20
C THR A 458 -0.69 -27.26 -6.47
N THR A 459 -1.26 -27.86 -5.44
CA THR A 459 -2.22 -28.96 -5.56
C THR A 459 -3.64 -28.54 -5.17
N ASP A 460 -4.63 -29.23 -5.72
CA ASP A 460 -6.00 -29.15 -5.26
C ASP A 460 -6.21 -29.89 -3.92
N LEU A 461 -7.46 -29.97 -3.45
CA LEU A 461 -7.80 -30.65 -2.21
C LEU A 461 -7.54 -32.17 -2.24
N ASN A 462 -7.48 -32.77 -3.44
CA ASN A 462 -7.21 -34.19 -3.65
C ASN A 462 -5.71 -34.47 -3.90
N GLY A 463 -4.87 -33.44 -3.89
CA GLY A 463 -3.44 -33.56 -4.19
C GLY A 463 -3.11 -33.58 -5.69
N ALA A 464 -4.07 -33.33 -6.58
CA ALA A 464 -3.81 -33.24 -8.01
C ALA A 464 -3.10 -31.91 -8.35
N PRO A 465 -2.11 -31.91 -9.25
CA PRO A 465 -1.35 -30.71 -9.58
C PRO A 465 -2.20 -29.73 -10.40
N ILE A 466 -2.25 -28.47 -9.96
CA ILE A 466 -3.03 -27.40 -10.56
C ILE A 466 -2.22 -26.11 -10.70
N LEU A 467 -2.70 -25.24 -11.57
CA LEU A 467 -2.30 -23.86 -11.69
C LEU A 467 -3.44 -22.99 -11.17
N ILE A 468 -3.11 -22.04 -10.30
CA ILE A 468 -4.03 -20.97 -9.89
C ILE A 468 -3.58 -19.69 -10.59
N LEU A 469 -4.42 -19.16 -11.47
CA LEU A 469 -4.22 -17.90 -12.17
C LEU A 469 -5.00 -16.81 -11.42
N GLY A 470 -4.32 -15.73 -11.03
CA GLY A 470 -4.92 -14.58 -10.34
C GLY A 470 -4.55 -13.27 -11.02
N SER A 471 -5.53 -12.43 -11.34
CA SER A 471 -5.28 -11.14 -12.01
C SER A 471 -6.46 -10.16 -11.85
N GLY A 472 -6.31 -8.98 -12.45
CA GLY A 472 -7.32 -7.95 -12.53
C GLY A 472 -7.24 -6.90 -11.43
N TYR A 473 -7.70 -5.70 -11.78
CA TYR A 473 -7.89 -4.57 -10.88
C TYR A 473 -9.31 -4.05 -11.09
N GLY A 474 -10.20 -4.33 -10.14
CA GLY A 474 -11.60 -3.90 -10.20
C GLY A 474 -11.98 -3.09 -8.96
N TYR A 475 -11.89 -1.77 -9.01
CA TYR A 475 -12.33 -0.87 -7.97
C TYR A 475 -13.82 -1.06 -7.68
N THR A 476 -14.12 -1.43 -6.44
CA THR A 476 -15.48 -1.61 -5.89
C THR A 476 -15.90 -0.42 -5.02
N GLY A 477 -14.94 0.43 -4.63
CA GLY A 477 -15.20 1.58 -3.78
C GLY A 477 -15.25 1.24 -2.30
N VAL A 478 -16.05 2.00 -1.55
CA VAL A 478 -16.17 1.88 -0.09
C VAL A 478 -16.86 0.58 0.31
N ASP A 479 -17.86 0.16 -0.46
CA ASP A 479 -18.52 -1.12 -0.28
C ASP A 479 -17.80 -2.22 -1.10
N PRO A 480 -17.12 -3.19 -0.45
CA PRO A 480 -16.46 -4.28 -1.16
C PRO A 480 -17.45 -5.20 -1.91
N PHE A 481 -18.75 -5.12 -1.63
CA PHE A 481 -19.79 -5.90 -2.32
C PHE A 481 -20.39 -5.17 -3.52
N ASN A 482 -20.02 -3.91 -3.76
CA ASN A 482 -20.47 -3.14 -4.93
C ASN A 482 -19.72 -3.55 -6.21
N VAL A 483 -20.01 -4.76 -6.68
CA VAL A 483 -19.44 -5.34 -7.89
C VAL A 483 -20.49 -5.29 -9.01
N ASP A 484 -20.10 -4.74 -10.15
CA ASP A 484 -20.87 -4.85 -11.39
C ASP A 484 -20.53 -6.19 -12.07
N GLU A 485 -21.53 -7.06 -12.21
CA GLU A 485 -21.35 -8.42 -12.74
C GLU A 485 -20.90 -8.44 -14.21
N VAL A 486 -21.30 -7.44 -15.01
CA VAL A 486 -20.90 -7.34 -16.42
C VAL A 486 -19.42 -6.97 -16.50
N LEU A 487 -18.97 -6.06 -15.64
CA LEU A 487 -17.57 -5.67 -15.54
C LEU A 487 -16.70 -6.79 -14.94
N LEU A 488 -17.19 -7.49 -13.92
CA LEU A 488 -16.52 -8.68 -13.39
C LEU A 488 -16.34 -9.75 -14.48
N GLN A 489 -17.36 -9.98 -15.31
CA GLN A 489 -17.26 -10.91 -16.43
C GLN A 489 -16.14 -10.52 -17.40
N LYS A 490 -15.88 -9.22 -17.64
CA LYS A 490 -14.74 -8.78 -18.46
C LYS A 490 -13.38 -9.15 -17.87
N ILE A 491 -13.25 -9.11 -16.56
CA ILE A 491 -12.02 -9.57 -15.88
C ILE A 491 -11.88 -11.10 -16.04
N TYR A 492 -12.97 -11.86 -15.91
CA TYR A 492 -12.96 -13.30 -16.15
C TYR A 492 -12.60 -13.65 -17.59
N ASP A 493 -13.16 -12.95 -18.57
CA ASP A 493 -12.84 -13.12 -19.99
C ASP A 493 -11.33 -12.90 -20.23
N GLY A 494 -10.72 -11.90 -19.57
CA GLY A 494 -9.26 -11.66 -19.64
C GLY A 494 -8.42 -12.79 -19.03
N LEU A 495 -8.86 -13.36 -17.91
CA LEU A 495 -8.19 -14.53 -17.32
C LEU A 495 -8.28 -15.75 -18.24
N ILE A 496 -9.45 -15.98 -18.86
CA ILE A 496 -9.68 -17.07 -19.80
C ILE A 496 -8.81 -16.88 -21.06
N ASP A 497 -8.74 -15.67 -21.60
CA ASP A 497 -7.85 -15.34 -22.73
C ASP A 497 -6.37 -15.60 -22.37
N THR A 498 -5.97 -15.28 -21.13
CA THR A 498 -4.63 -15.59 -20.62
C THR A 498 -4.39 -17.10 -20.53
N ALA A 499 -5.36 -17.86 -20.02
CA ALA A 499 -5.31 -19.32 -19.96
C ALA A 499 -5.17 -19.95 -21.35
N GLN A 500 -6.00 -19.54 -22.31
CA GLN A 500 -5.96 -19.99 -23.70
C GLN A 500 -4.60 -19.72 -24.35
N LYS A 501 -4.06 -18.51 -24.15
CA LYS A 501 -2.86 -18.06 -24.83
C LYS A 501 -1.58 -18.69 -24.28
N PHE A 502 -1.49 -18.86 -22.96
CA PHE A 502 -0.25 -19.31 -22.31
C PHE A 502 -0.29 -20.77 -21.86
N PHE A 503 -1.47 -21.36 -21.69
CA PHE A 503 -1.67 -22.73 -21.21
C PHE A 503 -2.76 -23.46 -22.02
N PRO A 504 -2.68 -23.50 -23.36
CA PRO A 504 -3.78 -23.96 -24.23
C PRO A 504 -4.24 -25.39 -23.89
N ARG A 505 -3.31 -26.31 -23.64
CA ARG A 505 -3.63 -27.71 -23.28
C ARG A 505 -4.40 -27.82 -21.96
N SER A 506 -3.99 -27.06 -20.95
CA SER A 506 -4.67 -27.03 -19.65
C SER A 506 -6.04 -26.36 -19.71
N TYR A 507 -6.15 -25.30 -20.54
CA TYR A 507 -7.43 -24.66 -20.85
C TYR A 507 -8.39 -25.64 -21.53
N GLU A 508 -7.98 -26.28 -22.62
CA GLU A 508 -8.80 -27.25 -23.39
C GLU A 508 -9.30 -28.40 -22.50
N ALA A 509 -8.45 -28.93 -21.61
CA ALA A 509 -8.84 -29.97 -20.67
C ALA A 509 -9.90 -29.49 -19.65
N SER A 510 -9.81 -28.24 -19.19
CA SER A 510 -10.78 -27.64 -18.26
C SER A 510 -12.11 -27.32 -18.95
N ASP A 511 -12.05 -26.87 -20.20
CA ASP A 511 -13.23 -26.55 -21.01
C ASP A 511 -14.02 -27.82 -21.36
N ALA A 512 -13.32 -28.88 -21.82
CA ALA A 512 -13.92 -30.16 -22.16
C ALA A 512 -14.64 -30.85 -20.97
N THR A 513 -14.22 -30.56 -19.74
CA THR A 513 -14.82 -31.10 -18.51
C THR A 513 -15.82 -30.15 -17.85
N GLY A 514 -15.95 -28.92 -18.36
CA GLY A 514 -16.82 -27.89 -17.78
C GLY A 514 -16.36 -27.35 -16.42
N THR A 515 -15.15 -27.66 -15.98
CA THR A 515 -14.63 -27.25 -14.66
C THR A 515 -14.15 -25.80 -14.64
N LEU A 516 -13.91 -25.20 -15.81
CA LEU A 516 -13.40 -23.84 -15.94
C LEU A 516 -14.30 -22.81 -15.24
N ALA A 517 -15.59 -22.76 -15.62
CA ALA A 517 -16.55 -21.80 -15.09
C ALA A 517 -16.77 -21.97 -13.58
N ALA A 518 -16.80 -23.22 -13.09
CA ALA A 518 -16.96 -23.52 -11.67
C ALA A 518 -15.74 -23.11 -10.82
N SER A 519 -14.58 -22.88 -11.44
CA SER A 519 -13.37 -22.47 -10.76
C SER A 519 -13.20 -20.95 -10.63
N LEU A 520 -14.01 -20.16 -11.35
CA LEU A 520 -13.93 -18.71 -11.33
C LEU A 520 -14.34 -18.18 -9.96
N LYS A 521 -13.48 -17.32 -9.39
CA LYS A 521 -13.71 -16.67 -8.09
C LYS A 521 -13.16 -15.26 -8.11
N TYR A 522 -13.45 -14.47 -7.09
CA TYR A 522 -12.79 -13.19 -6.88
C TYR A 522 -12.48 -12.95 -5.41
N CYS A 523 -11.74 -11.90 -5.10
CA CYS A 523 -11.60 -11.38 -3.75
C CYS A 523 -11.38 -9.87 -3.82
N VAL A 524 -11.80 -9.13 -2.79
CA VAL A 524 -11.63 -7.67 -2.73
C VAL A 524 -10.53 -7.29 -1.76
N ARG A 525 -9.46 -6.68 -2.28
CA ARG A 525 -8.26 -6.30 -1.53
C ARG A 525 -8.42 -4.90 -0.94
N PRO A 526 -7.90 -4.62 0.27
CA PRO A 526 -7.91 -3.29 0.87
C PRO A 526 -6.83 -2.40 0.24
N TRP A 527 -7.23 -1.30 -0.40
CA TRP A 527 -6.34 -0.36 -1.07
C TRP A 527 -6.42 1.04 -0.46
N THR A 528 -5.29 1.75 -0.46
CA THR A 528 -5.23 3.19 -0.19
C THR A 528 -4.98 3.98 -1.47
N SER A 529 -5.39 5.25 -1.48
CA SER A 529 -5.29 6.15 -2.64
C SER A 529 -3.84 6.50 -3.01
N ASN A 530 -2.89 6.40 -2.10
CA ASN A 530 -1.48 6.74 -2.36
C ASN A 530 -0.57 5.51 -2.49
N GLY A 531 -1.14 4.30 -2.45
CA GLY A 531 -0.40 3.05 -2.56
C GLY A 531 0.40 2.63 -1.33
N LEU A 532 0.35 3.38 -0.22
CA LEU A 532 1.02 3.04 1.04
C LEU A 532 0.10 2.20 1.94
N GLY A 533 0.69 1.32 2.76
CA GLY A 533 -0.04 0.72 3.87
C GLY A 533 -0.44 1.76 4.92
N LEU A 534 -1.29 1.37 5.85
CA LEU A 534 -1.72 2.16 7.01
C LEU A 534 -1.20 1.51 8.29
N PHE A 535 -0.63 2.34 9.16
CA PHE A 535 -0.20 1.98 10.51
C PHE A 535 -0.57 3.11 11.47
N GLU A 536 -1.68 2.96 12.20
CA GLU A 536 -2.09 3.90 13.27
C GLU A 536 -1.77 3.30 14.63
N MET A 537 -1.35 4.14 15.58
CA MET A 537 -1.14 3.75 16.97
C MET A 537 -1.81 4.76 17.89
N ARG A 538 -2.54 4.26 18.89
CA ARG A 538 -3.18 5.04 19.95
C ARG A 538 -2.96 4.40 21.32
N SER A 539 -3.24 5.17 22.37
CA SER A 539 -3.28 4.65 23.74
C SER A 539 -4.66 4.10 24.07
N THR A 540 -4.71 3.05 24.87
CA THR A 540 -5.96 2.60 25.50
C THR A 540 -6.19 3.36 26.80
N ALA A 541 -7.44 3.45 27.26
CA ALA A 541 -7.81 4.16 28.49
C ALA A 541 -7.14 3.58 29.75
N ILE A 542 -6.69 2.32 29.67
CA ILE A 542 -5.98 1.61 30.74
C ILE A 542 -4.46 1.57 30.56
N GLY A 543 -3.91 2.32 29.59
CA GLY A 543 -2.47 2.55 29.46
C GLY A 543 -1.71 1.58 28.54
N GLY A 544 -2.40 0.72 27.81
CA GLY A 544 -1.83 -0.13 26.75
C GLY A 544 -1.92 0.51 25.35
N ARG A 545 -1.81 -0.33 24.31
CA ARG A 545 -1.72 0.11 22.91
C ARG A 545 -2.87 -0.38 22.05
N PHE A 546 -3.35 0.50 21.19
CA PHE A 546 -4.29 0.17 20.14
C PHE A 546 -3.64 0.43 18.79
N ILE A 547 -3.42 -0.62 18.00
CA ILE A 547 -2.74 -0.54 16.70
C ILE A 547 -3.70 -0.96 15.59
N ILE A 548 -3.77 -0.16 14.53
CA ILE A 548 -4.47 -0.51 13.30
C ILE A 548 -3.44 -0.71 12.20
N THR A 549 -3.53 -1.84 11.49
CA THR A 549 -2.79 -2.08 10.25
C THR A 549 -3.76 -2.37 9.10
N GLY A 550 -3.48 -1.90 7.89
CA GLY A 550 -4.40 -2.13 6.77
C GLY A 550 -3.95 -1.48 5.46
N GLY A 551 -4.77 -1.60 4.43
CA GLY A 551 -4.54 -0.87 3.17
C GLY A 551 -3.23 -1.23 2.46
N HIS A 552 -2.67 -2.44 2.67
CA HIS A 552 -1.39 -2.85 2.08
C HIS A 552 -1.48 -3.13 0.57
N ASN A 553 -2.57 -2.76 -0.10
CA ASN A 553 -2.88 -3.02 -1.50
C ASN A 553 -2.67 -4.50 -1.88
N THR A 554 -1.61 -4.80 -2.62
CA THR A 554 -1.21 -6.18 -3.01
C THR A 554 -0.13 -6.78 -2.12
N GLY A 555 0.48 -5.99 -1.23
CA GLY A 555 1.66 -6.34 -0.44
C GLY A 555 1.41 -7.01 0.90
N GLY A 556 0.16 -7.18 1.34
CA GLY A 556 -0.15 -7.63 2.71
C GLY A 556 0.55 -8.95 3.09
N PHE A 557 0.51 -9.97 2.23
CA PHE A 557 1.28 -11.21 2.47
C PHE A 557 2.79 -10.96 2.40
N ALA A 558 3.26 -10.32 1.33
CA ALA A 558 4.69 -10.13 1.09
C ALA A 558 5.40 -9.39 2.24
N GLN A 559 4.74 -8.42 2.85
CA GLN A 559 5.27 -7.63 3.96
C GLN A 559 4.79 -8.09 5.35
N SER A 560 4.03 -9.18 5.46
CA SER A 560 3.42 -9.59 6.75
C SER A 560 4.43 -9.76 7.91
N PRO A 561 5.64 -10.32 7.72
CA PRO A 561 6.64 -10.35 8.80
C PRO A 561 7.10 -8.97 9.26
N VAL A 562 7.42 -8.04 8.34
CA VAL A 562 7.87 -6.69 8.74
C VAL A 562 6.73 -5.87 9.36
N ILE A 563 5.48 -6.15 8.98
CA ILE A 563 4.30 -5.59 9.66
C ILE A 563 4.24 -6.14 11.11
N ALA A 564 4.44 -7.43 11.31
CA ALA A 564 4.49 -8.04 12.64
C ALA A 564 5.62 -7.44 13.50
N ASP A 565 6.81 -7.25 12.93
CA ASP A 565 7.94 -6.59 13.60
C ASP A 565 7.59 -5.14 14.02
N ALA A 566 6.88 -4.40 13.16
CA ALA A 566 6.40 -3.06 13.48
C ALA A 566 5.33 -3.06 14.59
N VAL A 567 4.41 -4.04 14.59
CA VAL A 567 3.40 -4.20 15.65
C VAL A 567 4.07 -4.49 16.98
N VAL A 568 4.98 -5.47 17.02
CA VAL A 568 5.76 -5.81 18.22
C VAL A 568 6.51 -4.58 18.75
N ALA A 569 7.21 -3.85 17.87
CA ALA A 569 7.90 -2.63 18.27
C ALA A 569 6.93 -1.63 18.93
N GLY A 570 5.75 -1.41 18.32
CA GLY A 570 4.73 -0.50 18.86
C GLY A 570 4.18 -0.94 20.22
N LEU A 571 3.90 -2.23 20.39
CA LEU A 571 3.45 -2.82 21.65
C LEU A 571 4.53 -2.80 22.74
N GLU A 572 5.81 -2.72 22.38
CA GLU A 572 6.93 -2.59 23.32
C GLU A 572 7.38 -1.14 23.54
N GLY A 573 6.71 -0.17 22.92
CA GLY A 573 7.10 1.25 22.99
C GLY A 573 8.41 1.58 22.27
N LYS A 574 8.85 0.70 21.36
CA LYS A 574 9.97 0.90 20.44
C LYS A 574 9.47 1.47 19.12
N THR A 575 10.38 2.01 18.32
CA THR A 575 10.04 2.50 16.98
C THR A 575 10.46 1.60 15.87
N HIS A 576 9.65 1.60 14.82
CA HIS A 576 9.93 0.97 13.55
C HIS A 576 9.69 1.97 12.41
N ASN A 577 10.43 1.86 11.31
CA ASN A 577 10.29 2.77 10.17
C ASN A 577 8.86 2.79 9.59
N MET A 578 8.16 1.66 9.64
CA MET A 578 6.76 1.54 9.21
C MET A 578 5.81 2.49 9.96
N HIS A 579 6.06 2.78 11.24
CA HIS A 579 5.25 3.72 12.04
C HIS A 579 5.21 5.11 11.40
N LYS A 580 6.26 5.47 10.65
CA LYS A 580 6.37 6.72 9.91
C LYS A 580 5.96 6.56 8.46
N TYR A 581 6.44 5.51 7.80
CA TYR A 581 6.27 5.34 6.34
C TYR A 581 4.82 5.08 5.96
N TYR A 582 4.08 4.36 6.82
CA TYR A 582 2.67 4.02 6.68
C TYR A 582 1.78 4.82 7.62
N HIS A 583 2.25 5.97 8.10
CA HIS A 583 1.43 6.87 8.89
C HIS A 583 0.19 7.33 8.06
N PRO A 584 -1.05 7.18 8.54
CA PRO A 584 -2.25 7.48 7.75
C PRO A 584 -2.30 8.89 7.18
N ASP A 585 -1.80 9.87 7.94
CA ASP A 585 -1.80 11.28 7.50
C ASP A 585 -0.62 11.70 6.62
N ARG A 586 0.32 10.79 6.30
CA ARG A 586 1.59 11.12 5.62
C ARG A 586 1.37 11.96 4.35
N ALA A 587 0.50 11.49 3.47
CA ALA A 587 0.26 12.15 2.19
C ALA A 587 -0.42 13.51 2.36
N MET A 588 -1.54 13.59 3.07
CA MET A 588 -2.27 14.87 3.22
C MET A 588 -1.50 15.89 4.05
N ASN A 589 -0.73 15.46 5.06
CA ASN A 589 0.11 16.36 5.85
C ASN A 589 1.15 17.05 4.97
N PHE A 590 1.73 16.32 4.01
CA PHE A 590 2.67 16.91 3.06
C PHE A 590 1.96 17.75 1.98
N LEU A 591 0.98 17.17 1.28
CA LEU A 591 0.24 17.82 0.19
C LEU A 591 -0.76 18.90 0.62
N ASP A 592 -0.87 19.17 1.93
CA ASP A 592 -1.70 20.23 2.50
C ASP A 592 -3.21 20.06 2.28
N ARG A 593 -3.68 18.80 2.27
CA ARG A 593 -5.07 18.43 1.98
C ARG A 593 -5.94 18.16 3.23
N SER A 594 -5.46 18.54 4.42
CA SER A 594 -6.20 18.37 5.67
C SER A 594 -7.47 19.24 5.77
N HIS A 595 -7.68 20.19 4.85
CA HIS A 595 -8.78 21.15 4.90
C HIS A 595 -10.04 20.76 4.13
N THR A 596 -10.04 19.69 3.33
CA THR A 596 -11.16 19.40 2.42
C THR A 596 -12.28 18.54 3.03
N LEU A 597 -12.06 17.86 4.15
CA LEU A 597 -13.10 17.06 4.82
C LEU A 597 -13.88 17.83 5.90
N ALA A 598 -13.41 19.01 6.32
CA ALA A 598 -13.98 19.75 7.45
C ALA A 598 -14.98 20.85 7.07
N THR A 599 -15.24 21.12 5.78
CA THR A 599 -15.99 22.32 5.35
C THR A 599 -17.40 22.10 4.82
N GLU A 600 -17.98 20.89 4.87
CA GLU A 600 -19.39 20.68 4.47
C GLU A 600 -20.37 20.40 5.62
N PHE A 601 -19.91 20.23 6.86
CA PHE A 601 -20.79 19.93 8.01
C PHE A 601 -21.10 21.11 8.95
N ASP A 602 -20.66 22.34 8.64
CA ASP A 602 -20.85 23.50 9.53
C ASP A 602 -21.58 24.67 8.85
N SER A 603 -22.65 24.36 8.10
CA SER A 603 -23.59 25.37 7.60
C SER A 603 -24.97 25.25 8.27
N ASN A 604 -25.00 25.30 9.59
CA ASN A 604 -26.22 25.56 10.34
C ASN A 604 -25.94 26.30 11.65
N MET A 605 -25.58 27.58 11.55
CA MET A 605 -25.85 28.54 12.63
C MET A 605 -26.31 29.90 12.09
N ALA A 606 -27.60 30.15 12.34
CA ALA A 606 -28.24 31.44 12.62
C ALA A 606 -28.17 32.53 11.53
N SER A 607 -29.24 32.56 10.73
CA SER A 607 -29.76 33.74 10.06
C SER A 607 -30.00 34.90 11.04
N LEU A 608 -29.35 36.03 10.78
CA LEU A 608 -29.71 37.33 11.37
C LEU A 608 -30.80 37.99 10.48
N PRO A 609 -31.89 38.53 11.06
CA PRO A 609 -32.93 39.18 10.27
C PRO A 609 -32.52 40.59 9.87
N LEU A 610 -32.52 40.86 8.56
CA LEU A 610 -32.39 42.20 7.98
C LEU A 610 -33.71 42.97 8.19
N THR A 611 -33.66 44.06 8.97
CA THR A 611 -34.70 45.10 8.98
C THR A 611 -34.66 45.92 7.69
N PRO A 612 -35.81 46.24 7.05
CA PRO A 612 -35.83 47.11 5.88
C PRO A 612 -35.83 48.59 6.32
N GLY A 613 -34.83 49.34 5.86
CA GLY A 613 -34.82 50.79 5.91
C GLY A 613 -35.69 51.39 4.81
N THR A 614 -36.64 52.23 5.21
CA THR A 614 -37.41 53.11 4.34
C THR A 614 -36.58 54.35 3.97
N THR A 615 -36.52 54.68 2.69
CA THR A 615 -36.22 56.04 2.21
C THR A 615 -37.28 56.43 1.17
N PRO A 616 -37.71 57.69 1.10
CA PRO A 616 -38.24 58.25 -0.13
C PRO A 616 -37.14 58.40 -1.19
#